data_AF-A0A3M1F324-F1
#
_entry.id   AF-A0A3M1F324-F1
#
_cell.length_a   1.000
_cell.length_b   1.000
_cell.length_c   1.000
_cell.angle_alpha   90.00
_cell.angle_beta   90.00
_cell.angle_gamma   90.00
#
_symmetry.space_group_name_H-M   'P 1'
#
loop_
_entity.id
_entity.type
_entity.pdbx_description
1 polymer ?
#
loop_
_entity_poly.entity_id
_entity_poly.type
_entity_poly.pdbx_seq_one_letter_code
_entity_poly.pdbx_strand_id
1 'polypeptide(L)'
;MTRWLQAALLIAAALLWGGCFGFDAGGGGGGIDPLQPTFISATFKSEQGKIIVFSDDGSYSFYMSSEKMAAQEPAINSKYEIKGRDIIFEREDGTKFGSVGKLSEDGNSFTWDEHPDEVFIKQP
;
A
#
# COMPACT_ATOMS: atom_id res chain seq x y z
N MET A 1 0.27 8.47 49.30
CA MET A 1 1.53 7.77 48.99
C MET A 1 1.19 6.53 48.19
N THR A 2 1.60 6.57 46.93
CA THR A 2 1.30 5.62 45.85
C THR A 2 2.03 4.30 46.08
N ARG A 3 1.32 3.18 46.11
CA ARG A 3 1.92 1.84 45.99
C ARG A 3 1.28 1.10 44.82
N TRP A 4 2.02 1.13 43.72
CA TRP A 4 2.00 0.17 42.64
C TRP A 4 2.31 -1.23 43.18
N LEU A 5 1.59 -2.27 42.73
CA LEU A 5 2.16 -3.56 42.32
C LEU A 5 1.04 -4.54 41.89
N GLN A 6 1.28 -5.19 40.74
CA GLN A 6 0.82 -6.55 40.35
C GLN A 6 -0.66 -6.73 40.00
N ALA A 7 -1.05 -7.54 39.01
CA ALA A 7 -0.34 -8.50 38.16
C ALA A 7 -1.14 -8.71 36.86
N ALA A 8 -0.43 -9.21 35.85
CA ALA A 8 -0.89 -9.58 34.52
C ALA A 8 -2.19 -10.38 34.52
N LEU A 9 -3.17 -9.90 33.76
CA LEU A 9 -4.22 -10.75 33.21
C LEU A 9 -3.89 -11.01 31.75
N LEU A 10 -3.46 -12.24 31.48
CA LEU A 10 -3.39 -12.82 30.14
C LEU A 10 -4.77 -12.70 29.49
N ILE A 11 -4.87 -11.92 28.42
CA ILE A 11 -5.96 -12.09 27.45
C ILE A 11 -5.33 -12.63 26.18
N ALA A 12 -5.33 -13.96 26.10
CA ALA A 12 -5.35 -14.63 24.81
C ALA A 12 -6.68 -14.27 24.13
N ALA A 13 -6.61 -13.43 23.10
CA ALA A 13 -7.66 -13.31 22.10
C ALA A 13 -7.02 -13.65 20.75
N ALA A 14 -6.79 -14.94 20.54
CA ALA A 14 -6.74 -15.48 19.20
C ALA A 14 -8.18 -15.48 18.65
N LEU A 15 -8.28 -15.15 17.36
CA LEU A 15 -9.45 -15.29 16.51
C LEU A 15 -10.57 -14.29 16.78
N LEU A 16 -10.63 -13.28 15.90
CA LEU A 16 -11.73 -12.99 14.97
C LEU A 16 -11.47 -11.59 14.41
N TRP A 17 -11.61 -11.42 13.08
CA TRP A 17 -11.63 -10.22 12.23
C TRP A 17 -10.81 -10.51 10.96
N GLY A 18 -11.36 -10.97 9.83
CA GLY A 18 -12.76 -10.94 9.41
C GLY A 18 -13.20 -9.53 9.02
N GLY A 19 -12.79 -9.07 7.82
CA GLY A 19 -13.13 -7.76 7.22
C GLY A 19 -12.05 -6.71 7.52
N CYS A 20 -11.19 -6.25 6.61
CA CYS A 20 -11.48 -5.72 5.27
C CYS A 20 -10.47 -6.13 4.19
N PHE A 21 -9.63 -7.14 4.41
CA PHE A 21 -8.74 -7.64 3.37
C PHE A 21 -9.45 -8.73 2.58
N GLY A 22 -10.37 -8.30 1.71
CA GLY A 22 -10.89 -9.14 0.65
C GLY A 22 -9.77 -9.44 -0.34
N PHE A 23 -9.03 -10.50 -0.04
CA PHE A 23 -8.16 -11.17 -1.00
C PHE A 23 -9.07 -11.82 -2.05
N ASP A 24 -9.42 -11.07 -3.09
CA ASP A 24 -9.98 -11.67 -4.30
C ASP A 24 -8.79 -12.29 -5.06
N ALA A 25 -8.62 -13.59 -4.85
CA ALA A 25 -7.84 -14.46 -5.70
C ALA A 25 -8.50 -14.56 -7.09
N GLY A 26 -8.53 -13.44 -7.80
CA GLY A 26 -9.10 -13.29 -9.12
C GLY A 26 -8.00 -12.95 -10.10
N GLY A 27 -7.42 -13.98 -10.73
CA GLY A 27 -6.60 -13.80 -11.90
C GLY A 27 -7.41 -13.04 -12.96
N GLY A 28 -7.06 -11.78 -13.19
CA GLY A 28 -7.65 -10.95 -14.21
C GLY A 28 -6.52 -10.25 -14.95
N GLY A 29 -6.10 -10.82 -16.08
CA GLY A 29 -5.34 -10.08 -17.09
C GLY A 29 -6.20 -8.92 -17.57
N GLY A 30 -6.07 -7.77 -16.92
CA GLY A 30 -6.77 -6.55 -17.28
C GLY A 30 -5.82 -5.70 -18.11
N GLY A 31 -5.97 -5.74 -19.44
CA GLY A 31 -5.34 -4.76 -20.31
C GLY A 31 -5.67 -3.35 -19.82
N ILE A 32 -4.68 -2.48 -19.78
CA ILE A 32 -4.82 -1.05 -19.49
C ILE A 32 -5.74 -0.40 -20.53
N ASP A 33 -7.04 -0.36 -20.25
CA ASP A 33 -8.01 0.35 -21.09
C ASP A 33 -7.84 1.86 -20.85
N PRO A 34 -7.48 2.67 -21.86
CA PRO A 34 -7.08 4.07 -21.69
C PRO A 34 -8.24 5.01 -21.32
N LEU A 35 -9.47 4.52 -21.17
CA LEU A 35 -10.68 5.34 -21.00
C LEU A 35 -11.37 5.21 -19.62
N GLN A 36 -10.89 4.35 -18.72
CA GLN A 36 -11.38 4.29 -17.34
C GLN A 36 -10.28 4.70 -16.36
N PRO A 37 -10.60 5.45 -15.28
CA PRO A 37 -9.65 5.65 -14.18
C PRO A 37 -9.29 4.26 -13.66
N THR A 38 -8.10 3.80 -14.04
CA THR A 38 -7.65 2.45 -13.73
C THR A 38 -7.18 2.52 -12.29
N PHE A 39 -7.99 2.09 -11.32
CA PHE A 39 -7.49 1.93 -9.96
C PHE A 39 -6.75 0.60 -9.86
N ILE A 40 -5.62 0.60 -9.15
CA ILE A 40 -4.93 -0.64 -8.77
C ILE A 40 -5.24 -0.92 -7.31
N SER A 41 -5.81 -2.08 -7.02
CA SER A 41 -5.95 -2.57 -5.65
C SER A 41 -4.95 -3.69 -5.44
N ALA A 42 -3.81 -3.35 -4.82
CA ALA A 42 -2.69 -4.26 -4.67
C ALA A 42 -1.68 -3.79 -3.63
N THR A 43 -1.04 -4.74 -2.96
CA THR A 43 0.13 -4.48 -2.12
C THR A 43 1.40 -4.76 -2.92
N PHE A 44 2.38 -3.88 -2.84
CA PHE A 44 3.70 -4.09 -3.42
C PHE A 44 4.78 -3.92 -2.36
N LYS A 45 5.88 -4.65 -2.51
CA LYS A 45 7.01 -4.63 -1.59
C LYS A 45 8.32 -4.48 -2.36
N SER A 46 9.21 -3.62 -1.87
CA SER A 46 10.58 -3.52 -2.39
C SER A 46 11.51 -4.52 -1.70
N GLU A 47 12.64 -4.84 -2.33
CA GLU A 47 13.67 -5.68 -1.70
C GLU A 47 14.20 -5.09 -0.38
N GLN A 48 14.15 -3.76 -0.24
CA GLN A 48 14.53 -3.06 0.98
C GLN A 48 13.45 -3.13 2.09
N GLY A 49 12.34 -3.85 1.85
CA GLY A 49 11.30 -4.10 2.84
C GLY A 49 10.26 -2.99 2.98
N LYS A 50 10.31 -1.95 2.13
CA LYS A 50 9.27 -0.92 2.06
C LYS A 50 8.03 -1.49 1.38
N ILE A 51 6.86 -1.04 1.81
CA ILE A 51 5.58 -1.57 1.36
C ILE A 51 4.70 -0.42 0.92
N ILE A 52 4.06 -0.58 -0.22
CA ILE A 52 2.97 0.30 -0.64
C ILE A 52 1.70 -0.53 -0.78
N VAL A 53 0.58 0.04 -0.36
CA VAL A 53 -0.74 -0.55 -0.52
C VAL A 53 -1.57 0.44 -1.30
N PHE A 54 -1.97 0.06 -2.52
CA PHE A 54 -2.95 0.81 -3.29
C PHE A 54 -4.33 0.22 -3.04
N SER A 55 -5.30 1.10 -2.87
CA SER A 55 -6.70 0.77 -2.60
C SER A 55 -7.59 1.10 -3.81
N ASP A 56 -8.76 0.46 -3.88
CA ASP A 56 -9.76 0.66 -4.93
C ASP A 56 -10.48 2.02 -4.87
N ASP A 57 -10.31 2.78 -3.78
CA ASP A 57 -10.84 4.13 -3.59
C ASP A 57 -9.91 5.24 -4.11
N GLY A 58 -8.79 4.87 -4.75
CA GLY A 58 -7.78 5.82 -5.22
C GLY A 58 -6.85 6.34 -4.11
N SER A 59 -6.84 5.70 -2.94
CA SER A 59 -5.86 5.97 -1.89
C SER A 59 -4.67 5.02 -1.93
N TYR A 60 -3.51 5.47 -1.45
CA TYR A 60 -2.37 4.62 -1.19
C TYR A 60 -1.82 4.86 0.22
N SER A 61 -1.27 3.80 0.80
CA SER A 61 -0.52 3.86 2.05
C SER A 61 0.89 3.33 1.84
N PHE A 62 1.89 4.10 2.26
CA PHE A 62 3.30 3.74 2.19
C PHE A 62 3.86 3.49 3.59
N TYR A 63 4.53 2.34 3.76
CA TYR A 63 5.13 1.91 5.00
C TYR A 63 6.62 1.67 4.79
N MET A 64 7.42 2.20 5.71
CA MET A 64 8.89 2.04 5.67
C MET A 64 9.35 0.60 5.97
N SER A 65 8.50 -0.21 6.60
CA SER A 65 8.78 -1.62 6.91
C SER A 65 7.50 -2.41 7.16
N SER A 66 7.61 -3.74 7.15
CA SER A 66 6.51 -4.65 7.54
C SER A 66 6.05 -4.45 8.98
N GLU A 67 6.95 -4.07 9.89
CA GLU A 67 6.60 -3.77 11.29
C GLU A 67 5.69 -2.55 11.39
N LYS A 68 6.00 -1.50 10.63
CA LYS A 68 5.15 -0.29 10.53
C LYS A 68 3.80 -0.58 9.89
N MET A 69 3.77 -1.46 8.88
CA MET A 69 2.51 -1.94 8.32
C MET A 69 1.67 -2.70 9.35
N ALA A 70 2.27 -3.61 10.12
CA ALA A 70 1.57 -4.37 11.16
C ALA A 70 1.03 -3.46 12.28
N ALA A 71 1.76 -2.39 12.61
CA ALA A 71 1.32 -1.36 13.55
C ALA A 71 0.29 -0.38 12.97
N GLN A 72 -0.03 -0.48 11.66
CA GLN A 72 -0.88 0.47 10.94
C GLN A 72 -0.38 1.92 11.03
N GLU A 73 0.94 2.09 10.99
CA GLU A 73 1.62 3.39 11.04
C GLU A 73 2.23 3.71 9.66
N PRO A 74 1.42 4.15 8.66
CA PRO A 74 1.96 4.55 7.37
C PRO A 74 2.82 5.80 7.51
N ALA A 75 3.92 5.84 6.78
CA ALA A 75 4.72 7.05 6.61
C ALA A 75 4.03 8.06 5.69
N ILE A 76 3.22 7.56 4.74
CA ILE A 76 2.38 8.39 3.86
C ILE A 76 1.03 7.69 3.71
N ASN A 77 -0.05 8.45 3.83
CA ASN A 77 -1.40 8.03 3.47
C ASN A 77 -2.02 9.13 2.61
N SER A 78 -2.25 8.87 1.33
CA SER A 78 -2.73 9.91 0.42
C SER A 78 -3.41 9.33 -0.81
N LYS A 79 -3.64 10.15 -1.84
CA LYS A 79 -4.34 9.76 -3.07
C LYS A 79 -3.38 9.54 -4.23
N TYR A 80 -3.79 8.72 -5.19
CA TYR A 80 -3.09 8.51 -6.43
C TYR A 80 -4.07 8.47 -7.61
N GLU A 81 -3.53 8.67 -8.81
CA GLU A 81 -4.27 8.56 -10.07
C GLU A 81 -3.43 7.75 -11.06
N ILE A 82 -4.04 6.90 -11.87
CA ILE A 82 -3.33 6.22 -12.98
C ILE A 82 -3.68 6.88 -14.31
N LYS A 83 -2.64 7.21 -15.07
CA LYS A 83 -2.72 7.67 -16.46
C LYS A 83 -1.94 6.72 -17.36
N GLY A 84 -2.65 5.76 -17.95
CA GLY A 84 -2.01 4.70 -18.74
C GLY A 84 -1.19 3.77 -17.84
N ARG A 85 0.13 3.94 -17.80
CA ARG A 85 1.05 3.21 -16.91
C ARG A 85 1.72 4.10 -15.86
N ASP A 86 1.47 5.40 -15.91
CA ASP A 86 2.02 6.34 -14.95
C ASP A 86 1.10 6.40 -13.72
N ILE A 87 1.69 6.17 -12.55
CA ILE A 87 1.06 6.31 -11.24
C ILE A 87 1.42 7.70 -10.73
N ILE A 88 0.45 8.60 -10.65
CA ILE A 88 0.64 9.97 -10.21
C ILE A 88 0.30 10.03 -8.72
N PHE A 89 1.31 10.25 -7.88
CA PHE A 89 1.13 10.34 -6.43
C PHE A 89 0.76 11.77 -6.01
N GLU A 90 -0.30 11.89 -5.20
CA GLU A 90 -0.67 13.13 -4.54
C GLU A 90 -0.18 13.11 -3.09
N ARG A 91 0.13 14.29 -2.54
CA ARG A 91 0.38 14.46 -1.11
C ARG A 91 -0.89 14.88 -0.37
N GLU A 92 -0.88 14.74 0.95
CA GLU A 92 -2.01 15.11 1.84
C GLU A 92 -2.45 16.58 1.71
N ASP A 93 -1.55 17.47 1.28
CA ASP A 93 -1.85 18.89 1.02
C ASP A 93 -2.52 19.14 -0.35
N GLY A 94 -2.78 18.07 -1.12
CA GLY A 94 -3.34 18.14 -2.48
C GLY A 94 -2.32 18.55 -3.54
N THR A 95 -1.05 18.71 -3.17
CA THR A 95 0.00 19.00 -4.14
C THR A 95 0.33 17.73 -4.91
N LYS A 96 0.03 17.73 -6.22
CA LYS A 96 0.53 16.70 -7.15
C LYS A 96 2.03 16.93 -7.31
N PHE A 97 2.83 16.17 -6.58
CA PHE A 97 4.27 16.22 -6.73
C PHE A 97 4.66 15.51 -8.02
N GLY A 98 5.76 15.92 -8.64
CA GLY A 98 6.33 15.24 -9.82
C GLY A 98 6.87 13.83 -9.53
N SER A 99 6.49 13.21 -8.41
CA SER A 99 6.80 11.82 -8.12
C SER A 99 5.86 10.96 -8.96
N VAL A 100 6.39 10.38 -10.04
CA VAL A 100 5.66 9.47 -10.90
C VAL A 100 6.15 8.04 -10.63
N GLY A 101 5.21 7.12 -10.51
CA GLY A 101 5.48 5.70 -10.58
C GLY A 101 5.24 5.15 -11.98
N LYS A 102 5.93 4.10 -12.39
CA LYS A 102 5.71 3.45 -13.67
C LYS A 102 5.40 1.99 -13.47
N LEU A 103 4.15 1.62 -13.76
CA LEU A 103 3.69 0.23 -13.71
C LEU A 103 4.29 -0.56 -14.88
N SER A 104 4.77 -1.77 -14.60
CA SER A 104 5.23 -2.70 -15.63
C SER A 104 4.07 -3.14 -16.53
N GLU A 105 4.39 -3.63 -17.74
CA GLU A 105 3.38 -4.04 -18.72
C GLU A 105 2.46 -5.15 -18.21
N ASP A 106 2.99 -6.02 -17.36
CA ASP A 106 2.28 -7.12 -16.73
C ASP A 106 1.58 -6.73 -15.43
N GLY A 107 1.75 -5.49 -14.95
CA GLY A 107 1.11 -4.99 -13.73
C GLY A 107 1.62 -5.61 -12.42
N ASN A 108 2.67 -6.44 -12.47
CA ASN A 108 3.23 -7.13 -11.30
C ASN A 108 4.33 -6.35 -10.61
N SER A 109 4.76 -5.22 -11.18
CA SER A 109 5.76 -4.36 -10.54
C SER A 109 5.57 -2.90 -10.92
N PHE A 110 6.14 -2.00 -10.13
CA PHE A 110 6.32 -0.61 -10.55
C PHE A 110 7.61 -0.02 -9.97
N THR A 111 8.14 1.00 -10.65
CA THR A 111 9.22 1.86 -10.13
C THR A 111 8.63 3.16 -9.64
N TRP A 112 9.30 3.86 -8.72
CA TRP A 112 8.83 5.16 -8.21
C TRP A 112 9.97 6.17 -8.22
N ASP A 113 9.77 7.34 -8.81
CA ASP A 113 10.82 8.36 -8.93
C ASP A 113 11.36 8.87 -7.59
N GLU A 114 10.57 8.78 -6.50
CA GLU A 114 11.02 9.11 -5.14
C GLU A 114 11.93 8.03 -4.54
N HIS A 115 11.90 6.83 -5.12
CA HIS A 115 12.67 5.65 -4.75
C HIS A 115 13.30 5.00 -6.00
N PRO A 116 14.20 5.72 -6.72
CA PRO A 116 14.63 5.34 -8.07
C PRO A 116 15.46 4.05 -8.12
N ASP A 117 16.08 3.66 -7.00
CA ASP A 117 16.87 2.44 -6.87
C ASP A 117 16.03 1.23 -6.41
N GLU A 118 14.71 1.38 -6.34
CA GLU A 118 13.79 0.36 -5.86
C GLU A 118 12.77 -0.03 -6.92
N VAL A 119 12.55 -1.34 -7.03
CA VAL A 119 11.41 -1.90 -7.76
C VAL A 119 10.46 -2.49 -6.74
N PHE A 120 9.21 -2.08 -6.81
CA PHE A 120 8.15 -2.59 -5.96
C PHE A 120 7.45 -3.74 -6.68
N ILE A 121 7.49 -4.93 -6.09
CA ILE A 121 6.92 -6.14 -6.67
C ILE A 121 5.59 -6.44 -5.99
N LYS A 122 4.56 -6.70 -6.80
CA LYS A 122 3.22 -7.06 -6.35
C LYS A 122 3.29 -8.29 -5.48
N GLN A 123 2.71 -8.20 -4.29
CA GLN A 123 2.61 -9.33 -3.38
C GLN A 123 1.43 -10.20 -3.81
N PRO A 124 1.58 -11.53 -3.72
CA PRO A 124 0.52 -12.47 -4.08
C PRO A 124 -0.71 -12.26 -3.23
#